data_AF-A0A0C9X1X5-F1
#
_entry.id   AF-A0A0C9X1X5-F1
#
_cell.length_a   1.000
_cell.length_b   1.000
_cell.length_c   1.000
_cell.angle_alpha   90.00
_cell.angle_beta   90.00
_cell.angle_gamma   90.00
#
_symmetry.space_group_name_H-M   'P 1'
#
loop_
_entity.id
_entity.type
_entity.pdbx_description
1 polymer ?
#
loop_
_entity_poly.entity_id
_entity_poly.type
_entity_poly.pdbx_seq_one_letter_code
_entity_poly.pdbx_strand_id
1 'polypeptide(L)'
;MFHGNCRGYMIVASDQIAIFQLGIGDECSQRVYALIENDVYLYPGNWAVDKDGKPVWMVKNSLTNMQIYLNPGLIELIKTAFFNGPTGFGYKFKKYYVSSHPSLKEPELTNPIVALGATAFFAALYEWQEGKKGKMSADSQKAKAEKFEGDNFKKVYDWHMDTLTKLKKKVNTYHKIMSELYSKVT
;
A
#
# COMPACT_ATOMS: atom_id res chain seq x y z
N MET A 1 -15.51 14.94 -4.29
CA MET A 1 -14.35 15.78 -3.93
C MET A 1 -13.73 15.18 -2.67
N PHE A 2 -12.77 14.25 -2.82
CA PHE A 2 -12.17 13.51 -1.71
C PHE A 2 -11.01 14.32 -1.10
N HIS A 3 -11.31 15.30 -0.24
CA HIS A 3 -10.33 15.87 0.69
C HIS A 3 -10.24 14.98 1.94
N GLY A 4 -9.92 13.70 1.72
CA GLY A 4 -9.61 12.76 2.80
C GLY A 4 -8.21 13.07 3.35
N ASN A 5 -8.05 12.97 4.66
CA ASN A 5 -6.85 13.30 5.42
C ASN A 5 -5.66 12.38 5.08
N CYS A 6 -5.09 12.51 3.87
CA CYS A 6 -3.97 11.71 3.37
C CYS A 6 -2.73 11.80 4.26
N ARG A 7 -2.60 12.90 5.03
CA ARG A 7 -1.49 13.12 5.95
C ARG A 7 -1.51 12.15 7.14
N GLY A 8 -2.70 11.83 7.68
CA GLY A 8 -2.84 10.82 8.72
C GLY A 8 -2.45 9.42 8.23
N TYR A 9 -2.81 9.10 6.98
CA TYR A 9 -2.46 7.81 6.37
C TYR A 9 -0.96 7.65 6.12
N MET A 10 -0.26 8.72 5.72
CA MET A 10 1.19 8.67 5.53
C MET A 10 1.97 8.48 6.85
N ILE A 11 1.51 9.07 7.95
CA ILE A 11 2.16 8.88 9.26
C ILE A 11 2.08 7.42 9.68
N VAL A 12 0.89 6.82 9.60
CA VAL A 12 0.68 5.38 9.87
C VAL A 12 1.49 4.51 8.92
N ALA A 13 1.55 4.86 7.64
CA ALA A 13 2.33 4.14 6.64
C ALA A 13 3.83 4.14 6.94
N SER A 14 4.37 5.26 7.46
CA SER A 14 5.79 5.38 7.83
C SER A 14 6.20 4.38 8.91
N ASP A 15 5.30 3.94 9.77
CA ASP A 15 5.60 2.92 10.79
C ASP A 15 5.60 1.52 10.18
N GLN A 16 4.77 1.29 9.15
CA GLN A 16 4.61 -0.02 8.53
C GLN A 16 5.65 -0.35 7.46
N ILE A 17 6.31 0.66 6.85
CA ILE A 17 7.45 0.43 5.95
C ILE A 17 8.69 -0.12 6.66
N ALA A 18 8.69 -0.18 8.01
CA ALA A 18 9.72 -0.87 8.79
C ALA A 18 9.87 -2.36 8.39
N ILE A 19 8.84 -2.97 7.81
CA ILE A 19 8.90 -4.34 7.25
C ILE A 19 9.98 -4.49 6.17
N PHE A 20 10.31 -3.40 5.48
CA PHE A 20 11.36 -3.38 4.46
C PHE A 20 12.75 -3.13 5.05
N GLN A 21 12.87 -3.03 6.38
CA GLN A 21 14.15 -2.86 7.08
C GLN A 21 14.97 -1.70 6.49
N LEU A 22 14.30 -0.58 6.20
CA LEU A 22 14.93 0.60 5.62
C LEU A 22 15.81 1.28 6.68
N GLY A 23 17.11 1.37 6.40
CA GLY A 23 18.10 2.06 7.23
C GLY A 23 18.42 3.47 6.71
N ILE A 24 19.57 4.01 7.11
CA ILE A 24 20.14 5.24 6.55
C ILE A 24 21.33 4.87 5.66
N GLY A 25 21.47 5.52 4.50
CA GLY A 25 22.58 5.34 3.56
C GLY A 25 22.16 4.72 2.23
N ASP A 26 23.15 4.46 1.37
CA ASP A 26 22.93 4.05 -0.03
C ASP A 26 22.14 2.74 -0.17
N GLU A 27 22.32 1.81 0.77
CA GLU A 27 21.57 0.55 0.80
C GLU A 27 20.05 0.79 0.92
N CYS A 28 19.64 1.82 1.67
CA CYS A 28 18.24 2.20 1.79
C CYS A 28 17.67 2.72 0.46
N SER A 29 18.43 3.59 -0.24
CA SER A 29 18.06 4.08 -1.57
C SER A 29 17.89 2.94 -2.57
N GLN A 30 18.83 1.99 -2.59
CA GLN A 30 18.78 0.81 -3.46
C GLN A 30 17.58 -0.09 -3.15
N ARG A 31 17.27 -0.31 -1.86
CA ARG A 31 16.08 -1.07 -1.43
C ARG A 31 14.78 -0.38 -1.86
N VAL A 32 14.67 0.93 -1.66
CA VAL A 32 13.49 1.71 -2.09
C VAL A 32 13.32 1.63 -3.61
N TYR A 33 14.41 1.78 -4.36
CA TYR A 33 14.39 1.65 -5.82
C TYR A 33 13.93 0.26 -6.26
N ALA A 34 14.50 -0.81 -5.70
CA ALA A 34 14.12 -2.19 -6.01
C ALA A 34 12.63 -2.49 -5.73
N LEU A 35 12.07 -1.85 -4.70
CA LEU A 35 10.65 -1.98 -4.35
C LEU A 35 9.72 -1.25 -5.32
N ILE A 36 10.08 -0.03 -5.71
CA ILE A 36 9.25 0.87 -6.52
C ILE A 36 9.33 0.53 -8.00
N GLU A 37 10.52 0.26 -8.54
CA GLU A 37 10.73 0.09 -10.00
C GLU A 37 9.84 -1.00 -10.60
N ASN A 38 9.55 -2.05 -9.83
CA ASN A 38 8.77 -3.21 -10.27
C ASN A 38 7.44 -3.36 -9.52
N ASP A 39 7.02 -2.35 -8.76
CA ASP A 39 5.80 -2.37 -7.91
C ASP A 39 5.73 -3.56 -6.94
N VAL A 40 6.88 -4.14 -6.58
CA VAL A 40 6.97 -5.37 -5.77
C VAL A 40 6.68 -5.12 -4.28
N TYR A 41 6.64 -3.86 -3.85
CA TYR A 41 6.24 -3.45 -2.50
C TYR A 41 4.81 -3.87 -2.13
N LEU A 42 3.95 -4.13 -3.11
CA LEU A 42 2.59 -4.60 -2.90
C LEU A 42 2.51 -6.08 -2.49
N TYR A 43 3.60 -6.82 -2.66
CA TYR A 43 3.62 -8.26 -2.49
C TYR A 43 4.32 -8.66 -1.19
N PRO A 44 3.88 -9.76 -0.56
CA PRO A 44 4.65 -10.38 0.50
C PRO A 44 5.97 -10.91 -0.07
N GLY A 45 7.06 -10.77 0.70
CA GLY A 45 8.39 -11.14 0.23
C GLY A 45 9.44 -11.08 1.32
N ASN A 46 10.68 -11.19 0.90
CA ASN A 46 11.86 -11.00 1.72
C ASN A 46 13.01 -10.47 0.87
N TRP A 47 13.98 -9.81 1.51
CA TRP A 47 15.20 -9.38 0.84
C TRP A 47 16.03 -10.60 0.39
N ALA A 48 16.61 -10.47 -0.79
CA ALA A 48 17.70 -11.28 -1.28
C ALA A 48 18.69 -10.37 -2.04
N VAL A 49 19.70 -10.98 -2.63
CA VAL A 49 20.73 -10.28 -3.39
C VAL A 49 20.76 -10.85 -4.81
N ASP A 50 20.85 -10.00 -5.82
CA ASP A 50 21.04 -10.43 -7.20
C ASP A 50 22.48 -10.86 -7.49
N LYS A 51 22.76 -11.20 -8.76
CA LYS A 51 24.09 -11.65 -9.21
C LYS A 51 25.17 -10.57 -9.09
N ASP A 52 24.76 -9.30 -9.05
CA ASP A 52 25.65 -8.14 -8.98
C ASP A 52 25.81 -7.61 -7.53
N GLY A 53 25.23 -8.31 -6.55
CA GLY A 53 25.31 -7.90 -5.15
C GLY A 53 24.27 -6.85 -4.73
N LYS A 54 23.27 -6.55 -5.57
CA LYS A 54 22.24 -5.54 -5.29
C LYS A 54 21.03 -6.14 -4.57
N PRO A 55 20.40 -5.39 -3.64
CA PRO A 55 19.23 -5.88 -2.93
C PRO A 55 18.03 -6.02 -3.87
N VAL A 56 17.34 -7.15 -3.79
CA VAL A 56 16.10 -7.44 -4.52
C VAL A 56 15.02 -7.94 -3.58
N TRP A 57 13.78 -7.51 -3.79
CA TRP A 57 12.63 -8.01 -3.03
C TRP A 57 12.09 -9.28 -3.69
N MET A 58 12.39 -10.43 -3.11
CA MET A 58 11.91 -11.71 -3.59
C MET A 58 10.45 -11.90 -3.17
N VAL A 59 9.56 -11.73 -4.13
CA VAL A 59 8.13 -11.98 -3.93
C VAL A 59 7.90 -13.45 -3.60
N LYS A 60 7.14 -13.71 -2.53
CA LYS A 60 6.63 -15.05 -2.20
C LYS A 60 5.54 -15.45 -3.18
N ASN A 61 5.92 -15.80 -4.40
CA ASN A 61 5.01 -16.33 -5.40
C ASN A 61 4.93 -17.86 -5.30
N SER A 62 3.72 -18.40 -5.29
CA SER A 62 3.50 -19.70 -5.94
C SER A 62 3.03 -19.41 -7.37
N LEU A 63 3.45 -20.22 -8.34
CA LEU A 63 3.06 -20.12 -9.77
C LEU A 63 1.52 -20.08 -10.00
N THR A 64 0.75 -20.34 -8.95
CA THR A 64 -0.71 -20.48 -8.93
C THR A 64 -1.44 -19.42 -8.10
N ASN A 65 -0.74 -18.62 -7.28
CA ASN A 65 -1.37 -17.65 -6.37
C ASN A 65 -0.77 -16.26 -6.54
N MET A 66 -1.49 -15.41 -7.28
CA MET A 66 -1.22 -13.98 -7.30
C MET A 66 -1.55 -13.38 -5.92
N GLN A 67 -0.53 -12.92 -5.19
CA GLN A 67 -0.66 -12.33 -3.85
C GLN A 67 -0.46 -10.81 -3.84
N ILE A 68 -0.77 -10.15 -4.96
CA ILE A 68 -0.70 -8.69 -5.06
C ILE A 68 -1.59 -8.04 -3.99
N TYR A 69 -1.10 -6.97 -3.37
CA TYR A 69 -1.71 -6.26 -2.23
C TYR A 69 -1.70 -7.01 -0.88
N LEU A 70 -1.19 -8.25 -0.81
CA LEU A 70 -1.11 -9.01 0.44
C LEU A 70 0.22 -8.79 1.21
N ASN A 71 0.93 -7.70 0.93
CA ASN A 71 2.08 -7.32 1.76
C ASN A 71 1.63 -7.07 3.21
N PRO A 72 2.26 -7.68 4.23
CA PRO A 72 1.83 -7.52 5.62
C PRO A 72 1.86 -6.07 6.12
N GLY A 73 2.83 -5.26 5.68
CA GLY A 73 2.90 -3.84 6.04
C GLY A 73 1.74 -3.05 5.44
N LEU A 74 1.33 -3.36 4.21
CA LEU A 74 0.14 -2.75 3.60
C LEU A 74 -1.15 -3.14 4.34
N ILE A 75 -1.29 -4.41 4.73
CA ILE A 75 -2.44 -4.89 5.50
C ILE A 75 -2.53 -4.16 6.84
N GLU A 76 -1.42 -4.06 7.58
CA GLU A 76 -1.41 -3.38 8.88
C GLU A 76 -1.66 -1.88 8.75
N LEU A 77 -1.18 -1.26 7.67
CA LEU A 77 -1.49 0.12 7.32
C LEU A 77 -3.00 0.29 7.11
N ILE A 78 -3.64 -0.54 6.27
CA ILE A 78 -5.08 -0.44 6.02
C ILE A 78 -5.88 -0.66 7.30
N LYS A 79 -5.49 -1.66 8.10
CA LYS A 79 -6.10 -1.95 9.40
C LYS A 79 -6.04 -0.74 10.31
N THR A 80 -4.86 -0.18 10.51
CA THR A 80 -4.64 0.97 11.40
C THR A 80 -5.32 2.25 10.89
N ALA A 81 -5.30 2.48 9.58
CA ALA A 81 -5.85 3.67 8.95
C ALA A 81 -7.38 3.69 8.89
N PHE A 82 -8.02 2.55 8.60
CA PHE A 82 -9.44 2.50 8.28
C PHE A 82 -10.25 1.66 9.28
N PHE A 83 -9.67 0.63 9.89
CA PHE A 83 -10.39 -0.36 10.70
C PHE A 83 -9.96 -0.37 12.17
N ASN A 84 -9.23 0.65 12.63
CA ASN A 84 -8.78 0.75 14.01
C ASN A 84 -9.95 1.04 14.97
N GLY A 85 -10.62 -0.02 15.39
CA GLY A 85 -11.72 -0.01 16.34
C GLY A 85 -13.07 0.43 15.76
N PRO A 86 -14.13 0.44 16.60
CA PRO A 86 -15.51 0.66 16.16
C PRO A 86 -15.79 2.03 15.53
N THR A 87 -14.93 3.01 15.80
CA THR A 87 -15.06 4.38 15.29
C THR A 87 -14.34 4.58 13.96
N GLY A 88 -13.50 3.64 13.54
CA GLY A 88 -12.79 3.66 12.27
C GLY A 88 -13.75 3.67 11.07
N PHE A 89 -13.37 4.39 10.01
CA PHE A 89 -14.21 4.55 8.82
C PHE A 89 -14.62 3.20 8.23
N GLY A 90 -13.64 2.31 8.01
CA GLY A 90 -13.86 0.97 7.49
C GLY A 90 -14.80 0.15 8.38
N TYR A 91 -14.62 0.22 9.70
CA TYR A 91 -15.46 -0.52 10.65
C TYR A 91 -16.91 0.00 10.68
N LYS A 92 -17.11 1.32 10.67
CA LYS A 92 -18.44 1.95 10.67
C LYS A 92 -19.31 1.49 9.50
N PHE A 93 -18.69 1.24 8.35
CA PHE A 93 -19.38 0.83 7.13
C PHE A 93 -19.30 -0.68 6.88
N LYS A 94 -18.99 -1.51 7.89
CA LYS A 94 -18.81 -2.97 7.75
C LYS A 94 -19.95 -3.69 7.01
N LYS A 95 -21.19 -3.22 7.17
CA LYS A 95 -22.38 -3.80 6.52
C LYS A 95 -22.43 -3.62 5.00
N TYR A 96 -21.62 -2.73 4.44
CA TYR A 96 -21.59 -2.42 3.01
C TYR A 96 -20.49 -3.18 2.25
N TYR A 97 -19.61 -3.90 2.96
CA TYR A 97 -18.67 -4.81 2.31
C TYR A 97 -19.41 -6.09 1.99
N VAL A 98 -19.57 -6.32 0.69
CA VAL A 98 -20.27 -7.48 0.14
C VAL A 98 -19.38 -8.09 -0.94
N SER A 99 -19.54 -9.39 -1.14
CA SER A 99 -18.86 -10.09 -2.24
C SER A 99 -19.35 -9.59 -3.59
N SER A 100 -18.44 -9.41 -4.54
CA SER A 100 -18.75 -9.24 -5.96
C SER A 100 -18.71 -10.55 -6.75
N HIS A 101 -18.37 -11.66 -6.09
CA HIS A 101 -18.36 -12.99 -6.69
C HIS A 101 -19.80 -13.52 -6.91
N PRO A 102 -20.11 -14.21 -8.03
CA PRO A 102 -21.43 -14.76 -8.31
C PRO A 102 -21.95 -15.77 -7.28
N SER A 103 -21.05 -16.56 -6.69
CA SER A 103 -21.39 -17.69 -5.81
C SER A 103 -20.79 -17.64 -4.40
N LEU A 104 -19.76 -16.82 -4.18
CA LEU A 104 -19.04 -16.75 -2.90
C LEU A 104 -19.55 -15.51 -2.16
N LYS A 105 -19.73 -15.62 -0.84
CA LYS A 105 -20.46 -14.62 -0.04
C LYS A 105 -19.57 -13.87 0.96
N GLU A 106 -18.32 -14.30 1.09
CA GLU A 106 -17.32 -13.72 1.95
C GLU A 106 -17.15 -12.23 1.59
N PRO A 107 -17.25 -11.30 2.56
CA PRO A 107 -17.13 -9.88 2.29
C PRO A 107 -15.79 -9.53 1.65
N GLU A 108 -15.80 -8.57 0.73
CA GLU A 108 -14.62 -8.11 0.01
C GLU A 108 -14.30 -6.66 0.38
N LEU A 109 -13.02 -6.34 0.52
CA LEU A 109 -12.58 -4.95 0.65
C LEU A 109 -12.81 -4.19 -0.67
N THR A 110 -13.09 -2.89 -0.58
CA THR A 110 -13.39 -2.08 -1.77
C THR A 110 -12.11 -1.58 -2.45
N ASN A 111 -12.14 -1.50 -3.80
CA ASN A 111 -11.02 -0.97 -4.59
C ASN A 111 -10.46 0.37 -4.07
N PRO A 112 -11.29 1.38 -3.74
CA PRO A 112 -10.78 2.67 -3.28
C PRO A 112 -9.97 2.58 -1.99
N ILE A 113 -10.37 1.73 -1.03
CA ILE A 113 -9.62 1.58 0.24
C ILE A 113 -8.26 0.93 -0.02
N VAL A 114 -8.22 -0.11 -0.86
CA VAL A 114 -6.96 -0.79 -1.22
C VAL A 114 -6.04 0.16 -1.98
N ALA A 115 -6.58 0.89 -2.98
CA ALA A 115 -5.81 1.85 -3.75
C ALA A 115 -5.27 3.00 -2.88
N LEU A 116 -6.08 3.52 -1.94
CA LEU A 116 -5.62 4.55 -0.99
C LEU A 116 -4.50 4.03 -0.08
N GLY A 117 -4.67 2.82 0.49
CA GLY A 117 -3.65 2.20 1.33
C GLY A 117 -2.34 1.98 0.58
N ALA A 118 -2.42 1.43 -0.63
CA ALA A 118 -1.26 1.16 -1.48
C ALA A 118 -0.55 2.46 -1.92
N THR A 119 -1.32 3.51 -2.20
CA THR A 119 -0.77 4.84 -2.52
C THR A 119 -0.06 5.46 -1.31
N ALA A 120 -0.64 5.35 -0.11
CA ALA A 120 0.00 5.82 1.11
C ALA A 120 1.29 5.03 1.41
N PHE A 121 1.29 3.73 1.14
CA PHE A 121 2.46 2.86 1.30
C PHE A 121 3.58 3.23 0.32
N PHE A 122 3.23 3.50 -0.94
CA PHE A 122 4.16 4.04 -1.94
C PHE A 122 4.74 5.39 -1.50
N ALA A 123 3.89 6.32 -1.07
CA ALA A 123 4.32 7.64 -0.63
C ALA A 123 5.31 7.56 0.54
N ALA A 124 5.04 6.66 1.50
CA ALA A 124 5.94 6.40 2.61
C ALA A 124 7.29 5.84 2.14
N LEU A 125 7.33 4.94 1.16
CA LEU A 125 8.60 4.48 0.56
C LEU A 125 9.34 5.60 -0.18
N TYR A 126 8.61 6.38 -0.96
CA TYR A 126 9.15 7.48 -1.76
C TYR A 126 9.85 8.54 -0.90
N GLU A 127 9.40 8.77 0.35
CA GLU A 127 10.08 9.66 1.30
C GLU A 127 11.50 9.22 1.67
N TRP A 128 11.86 7.96 1.43
CA TRP A 128 13.17 7.38 1.75
C TRP A 128 14.05 7.15 0.52
N GLN A 129 13.64 7.60 -0.67
CA GLN A 129 14.36 7.33 -1.93
C GLN A 129 15.82 7.82 -1.94
N GLU A 130 16.14 8.87 -1.17
CA GLU A 130 17.52 9.40 -1.04
C GLU A 130 18.35 8.68 0.03
N GLY A 131 17.89 7.54 0.56
CA GLY A 131 18.59 6.81 1.62
C GLY A 131 18.54 7.49 2.99
N LYS A 132 17.73 8.53 3.14
CA LYS A 132 17.41 9.22 4.39
C LYS A 132 15.92 9.56 4.35
N LYS A 133 15.23 9.50 5.49
CA LYS A 133 13.89 10.08 5.58
C LYS A 133 14.03 11.54 5.17
N GLY A 134 13.37 11.95 4.09
CA GLY A 134 13.37 13.33 3.67
C GLY A 134 12.99 14.21 4.86
N LYS A 135 13.95 14.93 5.44
CA LYS A 135 13.64 15.97 6.43
C LYS A 135 12.90 17.03 5.63
N MET A 136 11.57 17.04 5.69
CA MET A 136 10.87 18.27 5.37
C MET A 136 11.39 19.33 6.35
N SER A 137 12.26 20.22 5.89
CA SER A 137 12.68 21.38 6.65
C SER A 137 11.42 22.17 7.05
N ALA A 138 11.42 22.85 8.20
CA ALA A 138 10.27 23.62 8.65
C ALA A 138 9.79 24.63 7.57
N ASP A 139 10.70 25.15 6.75
CA ASP A 139 10.41 26.05 5.64
C ASP A 139 9.78 25.34 4.43
N SER A 140 10.19 24.10 4.15
CA SER A 140 9.54 23.26 3.12
C SER A 140 8.22 22.64 3.61
N GLN A 141 8.02 22.48 4.92
CA GLN A 141 6.71 22.17 5.51
C GLN A 141 5.73 23.32 5.34
N LYS A 142 6.20 24.58 5.43
CA LYS A 142 5.37 25.77 5.21
C LYS A 142 5.09 26.01 3.71
N ALA A 143 6.10 25.85 2.85
CA ALA A 143 5.95 25.97 1.40
C ALA A 143 5.14 24.82 0.74
N LYS A 144 5.13 23.61 1.33
CA LYS A 144 4.23 22.53 0.93
C LYS A 144 2.95 22.44 1.76
N ALA A 145 2.78 23.17 2.86
CA ALA A 145 1.46 23.33 3.48
C ALA A 145 0.50 24.07 2.54
N GLU A 146 1.05 24.91 1.65
CA GLU A 146 0.31 25.53 0.53
C GLU A 146 0.23 24.64 -0.73
N LYS A 147 0.99 23.53 -0.78
CA LYS A 147 1.15 22.68 -1.99
C LYS A 147 1.16 21.17 -1.70
N PHE A 148 0.43 20.72 -0.68
CA PHE A 148 0.05 19.31 -0.58
C PHE A 148 -1.12 19.07 -1.52
N GLU A 149 -0.84 19.13 -2.82
CA GLU A 149 -1.81 18.78 -3.84
C GLU A 149 -1.96 17.26 -3.84
N GLY A 150 -3.20 16.78 -3.71
CA GLY A 150 -3.55 15.37 -3.96
C GLY A 150 -3.09 14.85 -5.32
N ASP A 151 -2.63 15.73 -6.21
CA ASP A 151 -2.05 15.42 -7.52
C ASP A 151 -0.69 14.73 -7.47
N ASN A 152 0.12 14.90 -6.41
CA ASN A 152 1.48 14.33 -6.38
C ASN A 152 1.50 12.79 -6.49
N PHE A 153 0.49 12.12 -5.95
CA PHE A 153 0.33 10.67 -6.05
C PHE A 153 -0.97 10.26 -6.75
N LYS A 154 -1.67 11.20 -7.39
CA LYS A 154 -2.90 10.88 -8.15
C LYS A 154 -2.65 9.84 -9.23
N LYS A 155 -1.52 9.94 -9.95
CA LYS A 155 -1.13 8.94 -10.95
C LYS A 155 -0.94 7.54 -10.35
N VAL A 156 -0.36 7.46 -9.14
CA VAL A 156 -0.16 6.19 -8.42
C VAL A 156 -1.51 5.62 -7.99
N TYR A 157 -2.39 6.45 -7.44
CA TYR A 157 -3.75 6.05 -7.07
C TYR A 157 -4.56 5.57 -8.28
N ASP A 158 -4.57 6.34 -9.38
CA ASP A 158 -5.27 5.99 -10.61
C ASP A 158 -4.73 4.67 -11.19
N TRP A 159 -3.42 4.47 -11.16
CA TRP A 159 -2.79 3.21 -11.57
C TRP A 159 -3.24 2.02 -10.72
N HIS A 160 -3.33 2.17 -9.40
CA HIS A 160 -3.88 1.12 -8.53
C HIS A 160 -5.37 0.86 -8.82
N MET A 161 -6.16 1.91 -9.03
CA MET A 161 -7.58 1.77 -9.39
C MET A 161 -7.76 1.01 -10.70
N ASP A 162 -6.96 1.32 -11.72
CA ASP A 162 -6.96 0.61 -13.00
C ASP A 162 -6.53 -0.85 -12.84
N THR A 163 -5.48 -1.10 -12.05
CA THR A 163 -4.97 -2.44 -11.76
C THR A 163 -6.02 -3.30 -11.07
N LEU A 164 -6.68 -2.76 -10.04
CA LEU A 164 -7.76 -3.43 -9.32
C LEU A 164 -9.00 -3.65 -10.19
N THR A 165 -9.32 -2.70 -11.07
CA THR A 165 -10.44 -2.83 -12.02
C THR A 165 -10.17 -3.93 -13.05
N LYS A 166 -8.92 -4.05 -13.54
CA LYS A 166 -8.49 -5.16 -14.41
C LYS A 166 -8.50 -6.48 -13.64
N LEU A 167 -8.04 -6.49 -12.40
CA LEU A 167 -8.03 -7.68 -11.53
C LEU A 167 -9.44 -8.20 -11.29
N LYS A 168 -10.43 -7.31 -11.12
CA LYS A 168 -11.85 -7.68 -10.92
C LYS A 168 -12.44 -8.52 -12.06
N LYS A 169 -11.86 -8.46 -13.27
CA LYS A 169 -12.22 -9.34 -14.39
C LYS A 169 -11.82 -10.81 -14.16
N LYS A 170 -10.83 -11.06 -13.30
CA LYS A 170 -10.41 -12.39 -12.84
C LYS A 170 -11.13 -12.72 -11.54
N VAL A 171 -12.42 -13.00 -11.64
CA VAL A 171 -13.38 -13.03 -10.51
C VAL A 171 -12.88 -13.86 -9.31
N ASN A 172 -12.40 -15.09 -9.53
CA ASN A 172 -11.86 -15.95 -8.46
C ASN A 172 -10.65 -15.34 -7.75
N THR A 173 -9.70 -14.79 -8.51
CA THR A 173 -8.47 -14.20 -7.97
C THR A 173 -8.77 -12.91 -7.21
N TYR A 174 -9.62 -12.05 -7.79
CA TYR A 174 -10.06 -10.82 -7.15
C TYR A 174 -10.77 -11.12 -5.83
N HIS A 175 -11.75 -12.02 -5.84
CA HIS A 175 -12.48 -12.42 -4.65
C HIS A 175 -11.52 -12.90 -3.57
N LYS A 176 -10.63 -13.84 -3.90
CA LYS A 176 -9.64 -14.36 -2.95
C LYS A 176 -8.80 -13.26 -2.31
N ILE A 177 -8.25 -12.33 -3.10
CA ILE A 177 -7.42 -11.25 -2.58
C ILE A 177 -8.25 -10.30 -1.70
N MET A 178 -9.42 -9.88 -2.17
CA MET A 178 -10.22 -8.87 -1.47
C MET A 178 -10.90 -9.39 -0.22
N SER A 179 -11.32 -10.65 -0.22
CA SER A 179 -11.87 -11.30 0.97
C SER A 179 -10.77 -11.61 1.99
N GLU A 180 -9.59 -12.04 1.53
CA GLU A 180 -8.42 -12.20 2.41
C GLU A 180 -8.01 -10.86 3.03
N LEU A 181 -7.92 -9.78 2.24
CA LEU A 181 -7.66 -8.43 2.75
C LEU A 181 -8.69 -8.02 3.81
N TYR A 182 -9.98 -8.15 3.49
CA TYR A 182 -11.04 -7.81 4.44
C TYR A 182 -10.88 -8.58 5.75
N SER A 183 -10.68 -9.90 5.68
CA SER A 183 -10.54 -10.75 6.86
C SER A 183 -9.35 -10.39 7.76
N LYS A 184 -8.27 -9.84 7.20
CA LYS A 184 -7.07 -9.48 7.96
C LYS A 184 -7.12 -8.07 8.56
N VAL A 185 -7.91 -7.17 7.96
CA VAL A 185 -7.99 -5.77 8.42
C VAL A 185 -9.12 -5.52 9.41
N THR A 186 -10.13 -6.39 9.46
CA THR A 186 -11.21 -6.34 10.45
C THR A 186 -10.92 -7.18 11.68
#